data_AF-A0A1P8K6D8-F1
#
_entry.id   AF-A0A1P8K6D8-F1
#
_cell.length_a   1.000
_cell.length_b   1.000
_cell.length_c   1.000
_cell.angle_alpha   90.00
_cell.angle_beta   90.00
_cell.angle_gamma   90.00
#
_symmetry.space_group_name_H-M   'P 1'
#
loop_
_entity.id
_entity.type
_entity.pdbx_description
1 polymer ?
#
loop_
_entity_poly.entity_id
_entity_poly.type
_entity_poly.pdbx_seq_one_letter_code
_entity_poly.pdbx_strand_id
1 'polypeptide(L)'
;MKIGQPPEIPPSVNPGSASAAQKAAQQPATATAAANANASKSTRSAGVAVTVSTLAQSLEKSSSTQPGDIDTEKVASVRSSIENGTYVVNPEAIADKLLSNAQEMLNRTTR
;
A
#
# COMPACT_ATOMS: atom_id res chain seq x y z
N MET A 1 -32.22 53.88 19.42
CA MET A 1 -31.27 54.54 18.52
C MET A 1 -30.78 53.55 17.48
N LYS A 2 -30.94 53.94 16.23
CA LYS A 2 -30.16 53.71 15.00
C LYS A 2 -28.77 53.01 15.21
N ILE A 3 -28.50 52.08 14.27
CA ILE A 3 -27.22 51.66 13.63
C ILE A 3 -26.27 50.67 14.32
N GLY A 4 -25.99 49.58 13.58
CA GLY A 4 -24.77 48.78 13.73
C GLY A 4 -24.73 47.50 12.88
N GLN A 5 -24.65 47.61 11.56
CA GLN A 5 -24.09 46.59 10.63
C GLN A 5 -22.61 46.99 10.36
N PRO A 6 -21.59 46.12 10.06
CA PRO A 6 -21.52 45.13 8.94
C PRO A 6 -20.52 43.94 9.19
N PRO A 7 -20.00 43.17 8.18
CA PRO A 7 -20.38 42.99 6.79
C PRO A 7 -20.78 41.54 6.42
N GLU A 8 -21.71 41.42 5.47
CA GLU A 8 -21.81 40.24 4.62
C GLU A 8 -20.69 40.26 3.58
N ILE A 9 -20.10 39.09 3.34
CA ILE A 9 -19.07 38.87 2.34
C ILE A 9 -19.77 38.41 1.05
N PRO A 10 -19.67 39.13 -0.08
CA PRO A 10 -20.37 38.75 -1.30
C PRO A 10 -19.74 37.49 -1.93
N PRO A 11 -20.52 36.61 -2.56
CA PRO A 11 -19.96 35.58 -3.42
C PRO A 11 -19.25 36.27 -4.60
N SER A 12 -17.97 35.94 -4.77
CA SER A 12 -17.16 36.40 -5.89
C SER A 12 -17.80 35.96 -7.20
N VAL A 13 -18.29 36.95 -7.96
CA VAL A 13 -18.73 36.77 -9.34
C VAL A 13 -17.49 36.65 -10.22
N ASN A 14 -17.22 35.45 -10.73
CA ASN A 14 -16.28 35.25 -11.84
C ASN A 14 -16.87 35.93 -13.09
N PRO A 15 -16.22 36.95 -13.70
CA PRO A 15 -16.70 37.56 -14.93
C PRO A 15 -16.32 36.68 -16.11
N GLY A 16 -17.32 36.18 -16.82
CA GLY A 16 -17.11 35.30 -17.98
C GLY A 16 -18.36 35.14 -18.83
N SER A 17 -18.75 36.25 -19.47
CA SER A 17 -19.62 36.35 -20.66
C SER A 17 -21.07 35.85 -20.55
N ALA A 18 -21.98 36.82 -20.61
CA ALA A 18 -23.40 36.62 -20.86
C ALA A 18 -23.65 36.13 -22.29
N SER A 19 -24.57 35.17 -22.46
CA SER A 19 -25.64 35.19 -23.48
C SER A 19 -26.64 34.04 -23.28
N ALA A 20 -27.90 34.44 -23.16
CA ALA A 20 -29.11 33.77 -23.62
C ALA A 20 -29.50 32.37 -23.08
N ALA A 21 -30.57 32.39 -22.29
CA ALA A 21 -31.82 31.63 -22.49
C ALA A 21 -31.77 30.09 -22.57
N GLN A 22 -32.29 29.49 -21.49
CA GLN A 22 -33.37 28.48 -21.49
C GLN A 22 -33.27 27.29 -22.48
N LYS A 23 -33.18 26.09 -21.88
CA LYS A 23 -34.06 24.90 -22.08
C LYS A 23 -33.27 23.60 -22.36
N ALA A 24 -33.80 22.51 -21.78
CA ALA A 24 -33.50 21.09 -22.03
C ALA A 24 -32.13 20.58 -21.52
N ALA A 25 -31.95 19.44 -20.87
CA ALA A 25 -32.83 18.34 -20.47
C ALA A 25 -32.11 17.50 -19.39
N GLN A 26 -32.89 16.95 -18.46
CA GLN A 26 -32.77 15.61 -17.86
C GLN A 26 -31.42 15.16 -17.24
N GLN A 27 -31.40 15.26 -15.92
CA GLN A 27 -30.63 14.44 -14.99
C GLN A 27 -31.01 12.95 -15.11
N PRO A 28 -30.07 12.02 -14.87
CA PRO A 28 -30.25 11.14 -13.70
C PRO A 28 -29.07 11.22 -12.73
N ALA A 29 -29.44 11.40 -11.46
CA ALA A 29 -28.56 11.32 -10.30
C ALA A 29 -28.34 9.87 -9.91
N THR A 30 -27.11 9.36 -9.96
CA THR A 30 -26.73 8.13 -9.24
C THR A 30 -25.27 8.08 -8.77
N ALA A 31 -24.42 9.08 -9.03
CA ALA A 31 -23.00 8.97 -8.71
C ALA A 31 -22.62 9.35 -7.26
N THR A 32 -23.53 9.92 -6.46
CA THR A 32 -23.17 10.44 -5.11
C THR A 32 -23.45 9.44 -3.98
N ALA A 33 -24.18 8.36 -4.22
CA ALA A 33 -24.50 7.38 -3.17
C ALA A 33 -23.40 6.31 -2.94
N ALA A 34 -22.53 6.08 -3.92
CA ALA A 34 -21.49 5.04 -3.82
C ALA A 34 -20.23 5.50 -3.04
N ALA A 35 -19.99 6.81 -2.93
CA ALA A 35 -18.81 7.33 -2.22
C ALA A 35 -18.94 7.20 -0.69
N ASN A 36 -20.16 7.16 -0.13
CA ASN A 36 -20.38 7.06 1.30
C ASN A 36 -20.34 5.62 1.85
N ALA A 37 -20.39 4.59 1.00
CA ALA A 37 -20.38 3.20 1.46
C ALA A 37 -18.97 2.69 1.85
N ASN A 38 -17.90 3.35 1.40
CA ASN A 38 -16.53 2.93 1.70
C ASN A 38 -15.92 3.61 2.94
N ALA A 39 -16.56 4.65 3.47
CA ALA A 39 -16.17 5.29 4.72
C ALA A 39 -16.55 4.46 5.97
N SER A 40 -17.38 3.42 5.81
CA SER A 40 -17.90 2.58 6.91
C SER A 40 -17.20 1.21 7.03
N LYS A 41 -15.95 1.08 6.57
CA LYS A 41 -15.12 -0.12 6.84
C LYS A 41 -13.74 0.18 7.43
N SER A 42 -13.43 1.45 7.68
CA SER A 42 -12.14 1.86 8.26
C SER A 42 -12.24 2.10 9.77
N THR A 43 -12.80 1.15 10.50
CA THR A 43 -12.67 1.07 11.97
C THR A 43 -11.87 -0.17 12.39
N ARG A 44 -11.09 -0.75 11.48
CA ARG A 44 -9.92 -1.55 11.88
C ARG A 44 -8.94 -0.58 12.54
N SER A 45 -8.69 -0.81 13.83
CA SER A 45 -7.70 -0.15 14.70
C SER A 45 -6.81 0.85 13.95
N ALA A 46 -6.99 2.15 14.23
CA ALA A 46 -6.19 3.22 13.65
C ALA A 46 -4.73 3.10 14.13
N GLY A 47 -4.00 2.15 13.55
CA GLY A 47 -2.56 2.09 13.63
C GLY A 47 -1.95 3.30 12.93
N VAL A 48 -0.73 3.64 13.32
CA VAL A 48 0.06 4.67 12.63
C VAL A 48 0.27 4.24 11.18
N ALA A 49 -0.19 5.06 10.23
CA ALA A 49 0.05 4.81 8.81
C ALA A 49 1.52 5.11 8.47
N VAL A 50 2.30 4.06 8.18
CA VAL A 50 3.70 4.18 7.73
C VAL A 50 3.74 4.13 6.21
N THR A 51 4.37 5.13 5.59
CA THR A 51 4.57 5.17 4.13
C THR A 51 5.92 4.53 3.80
N VAL A 52 5.90 3.53 2.93
CA VAL A 52 7.10 2.90 2.36
C VAL A 52 7.45 3.59 1.05
N SER A 53 8.75 3.69 0.71
CA SER A 53 9.18 4.32 -0.55
C SER A 53 8.67 3.55 -1.77
N THR A 54 8.41 4.27 -2.86
CA THR A 54 7.90 3.69 -4.12
C THR A 54 8.87 2.67 -4.71
N LEU A 55 10.18 2.85 -4.51
CA LEU A 55 11.23 1.93 -4.91
C LEU A 55 11.21 0.62 -4.12
N ALA A 56 11.06 0.68 -2.80
CA ALA A 56 10.94 -0.53 -1.99
C ALA A 56 9.66 -1.30 -2.35
N GLN A 57 8.57 -0.58 -2.66
CA GLN A 57 7.32 -1.19 -3.06
C GLN A 57 7.32 -1.79 -4.48
N SER A 58 8.18 -1.32 -5.38
CA SER A 58 8.37 -1.97 -6.69
C SER A 58 9.26 -3.21 -6.60
N LEU A 59 10.29 -3.20 -5.75
CA LEU A 59 11.14 -4.36 -5.48
C LEU A 59 10.36 -5.51 -4.84
N GLU A 60 9.49 -5.23 -3.86
CA GLU A 60 8.66 -6.25 -3.22
C GLU A 60 7.74 -6.95 -4.22
N LYS A 61 7.02 -6.19 -5.05
CA LYS A 61 6.15 -6.76 -6.11
C LYS A 61 6.92 -7.64 -7.10
N SER A 62 8.19 -7.33 -7.34
CA SER A 62 9.08 -8.10 -8.22
C SER A 62 9.49 -9.43 -7.58
N SER A 63 9.68 -9.45 -6.25
CA SER A 63 10.09 -10.63 -5.48
C SER A 63 8.91 -11.55 -5.11
N SER A 64 7.72 -10.99 -4.89
CA SER A 64 6.54 -11.73 -4.40
C SER A 64 5.77 -12.47 -5.49
N THR A 65 6.01 -12.14 -6.78
CA THR A 65 5.18 -12.60 -7.91
C THR A 65 5.84 -13.68 -8.77
N GLN A 66 6.97 -14.28 -8.36
CA GLN A 66 7.58 -15.37 -9.13
C GLN A 66 7.24 -16.74 -8.52
N PRO A 67 6.30 -17.51 -9.10
CA PRO A 67 6.00 -18.89 -8.69
C PRO A 67 7.13 -19.90 -8.94
N GLY A 68 8.38 -19.45 -9.06
CA GLY A 68 9.59 -20.26 -9.24
C GLY A 68 10.70 -19.96 -8.22
N ASP A 69 10.42 -19.19 -7.17
CA ASP A 69 11.43 -18.88 -6.13
C ASP A 69 11.72 -20.09 -5.23
N ILE A 70 10.71 -20.95 -5.01
CA ILE A 70 10.85 -22.16 -4.20
C ILE A 70 11.04 -23.39 -5.10
N ASP A 71 12.20 -24.02 -4.95
CA ASP A 71 12.49 -25.33 -5.52
C ASP A 71 11.73 -26.43 -4.75
N THR A 72 10.58 -26.83 -5.30
CA THR A 72 9.69 -27.83 -4.70
C THR A 72 10.32 -29.22 -4.65
N GLU A 73 11.17 -29.55 -5.63
CA GLU A 73 11.87 -30.84 -5.71
C GLU A 73 12.87 -30.95 -4.56
N LYS A 74 13.66 -29.89 -4.34
CA LYS A 74 14.59 -29.81 -3.21
C LYS A 74 13.87 -29.87 -1.87
N VAL A 75 12.73 -29.18 -1.72
CA VAL A 75 11.94 -29.23 -0.49
C VAL A 75 11.42 -30.65 -0.23
N ALA A 76 10.91 -31.33 -1.24
CA ALA A 76 10.44 -32.71 -1.12
C ALA A 76 11.57 -33.69 -0.73
N SER A 77 12.74 -33.55 -1.36
CA SER A 77 13.92 -34.37 -1.06
C SER A 77 14.42 -34.17 0.38
N VAL A 78 14.51 -32.91 0.83
CA VAL A 78 14.92 -32.59 2.21
C VAL A 78 13.90 -33.12 3.22
N ARG A 79 12.60 -32.94 2.95
CA ARG A 79 11.54 -33.46 3.80
C ARG A 79 11.63 -34.99 3.95
N SER A 80 11.81 -35.71 2.85
CA SER A 80 11.97 -37.16 2.87
C SER A 80 13.21 -37.58 3.66
N SER A 81 14.32 -36.87 3.53
CA SER A 81 15.56 -37.16 4.29
C SER A 81 15.37 -36.96 5.80
N ILE A 82 14.56 -35.99 6.21
CA ILE A 82 14.20 -35.76 7.60
C ILE A 82 13.27 -36.87 8.11
N GLU A 83 12.24 -37.24 7.35
CA GLU A 83 11.30 -38.31 7.70
C GLU A 83 11.99 -39.68 7.84
N ASN A 84 12.97 -39.96 6.98
CA ASN A 84 13.77 -41.19 7.02
C ASN A 84 14.92 -41.14 8.05
N GLY A 85 15.13 -40.01 8.73
CA GLY A 85 16.21 -39.84 9.71
C GLY A 85 17.62 -39.82 9.12
N THR A 86 17.77 -39.68 7.80
CA THR A 86 19.06 -39.66 7.09
C THR A 86 19.62 -38.25 6.93
N TYR A 87 18.86 -37.22 7.26
CA TYR A 87 19.32 -35.84 7.24
C TYR A 87 20.38 -35.61 8.33
N VAL A 88 21.60 -35.31 7.91
CA VAL A 88 22.71 -34.97 8.81
C VAL A 88 22.94 -33.47 8.81
N VAL A 89 22.94 -32.87 9.98
CA VAL A 89 23.24 -31.44 10.16
C VAL A 89 24.72 -31.20 9.90
N ASN A 90 25.03 -30.28 8.98
CA ASN A 90 26.39 -29.78 8.77
C ASN A 90 26.59 -28.49 9.59
N PRO A 91 27.37 -28.51 10.69
CA PRO A 91 27.57 -27.33 11.53
C PRO A 91 28.40 -26.23 10.85
N GLU A 92 29.36 -26.59 10.00
CA GLU A 92 30.18 -25.61 9.27
C GLU A 92 29.32 -24.80 8.29
N ALA A 93 28.44 -25.49 7.55
CA ALA A 93 27.51 -24.83 6.63
C ALA A 93 26.56 -23.86 7.37
N ILE A 94 26.16 -24.18 8.60
CA ILE A 94 25.36 -23.27 9.42
C ILE A 94 26.18 -22.04 9.80
N ALA A 95 27.40 -22.24 10.29
CA ALA A 95 28.28 -21.13 10.69
C ALA A 95 28.54 -20.17 9.53
N ASP A 96 28.82 -20.69 8.34
CA ASP A 96 29.04 -19.88 7.15
C ASP A 96 27.81 -19.06 6.76
N LYS A 97 26.61 -19.65 6.86
CA LYS A 97 25.35 -18.94 6.56
C LYS A 97 25.02 -17.88 7.61
N LEU A 98 25.31 -18.13 8.88
CA LEU A 98 25.15 -17.13 9.94
C LEU A 98 26.09 -15.94 9.73
N LEU A 99 27.36 -16.21 9.42
CA LEU A 99 28.34 -15.16 9.15
C LEU A 99 27.96 -14.36 7.89
N SER A 100 27.56 -15.04 6.81
CA SER A 100 27.12 -14.39 5.58
C SER A 100 25.88 -13.50 5.81
N ASN A 101 24.90 -13.96 6.59
CA ASN A 101 23.74 -13.15 6.94
C ASN A 101 24.10 -11.94 7.80
N ALA A 102 25.01 -12.11 8.77
CA ALA A 102 25.50 -11.02 9.60
C ALA A 102 26.24 -9.96 8.77
N GLN A 103 27.07 -10.38 7.81
CA GLN A 103 27.73 -9.47 6.87
C GLN A 103 26.72 -8.70 6.01
N GLU A 104 25.68 -9.37 5.51
CA GLU A 104 24.62 -8.72 4.73
C GLU A 104 23.86 -7.66 5.55
N MET A 105 23.54 -7.98 6.81
CA MET A 105 22.87 -7.06 7.74
C MET A 105 23.75 -5.85 8.07
N LEU A 106 25.05 -6.07 8.29
CA LEU A 106 26.01 -5.01 8.53
C LEU A 106 26.13 -4.10 7.30
N ASN A 107 26.32 -4.68 6.11
CA ASN A 107 26.45 -3.93 4.85
C ASN A 107 25.21 -3.10 4.51
N ARG A 108 24.01 -3.55 4.94
CA ARG A 108 22.77 -2.77 4.82
C ARG A 108 22.71 -1.57 5.75
N THR A 109 23.41 -1.61 6.89
CA THR A 109 23.40 -0.55 7.91
C THR A 109 24.55 0.46 7.69
N THR A 110 25.65 0.03 7.09
CA THR A 110 26.86 0.86 6.89
C THR A 110 26.92 1.56 5.53
N ARG A 111 26.01 1.25 4.60
CA ARG A 111 25.78 2.01 3.37
C ARG A 111 24.71 3.07 3.57
#